data_AF-A0AA96JJL4-F1
#
_entry.id   AF-A0AA96JJL4-F1
#
_cell.length_a   1.000
_cell.length_b   1.000
_cell.length_c   1.000
_cell.angle_alpha   90.00
_cell.angle_beta   90.00
_cell.angle_gamma   90.00
#
_symmetry.space_group_name_H-M   'P 1'
#
loop_
_entity.id
_entity.type
_entity.pdbx_description
1 polymer ?
#
loop_
_entity_poly.entity_id
_entity_poly.type
_entity_poly.pdbx_seq_one_letter_code
_entity_poly.pdbx_strand_id
1 'polypeptide(L)' 'MTIDEDRRRGHGVCCTVSPEAFDLNDDGYAVTEQPDAPQEFEQTARPAAVSCPERAITCH' A
#
# COMPACT_ATOMS: atom_id res chain seq x y z
N MET A 1 5.62 -7.73 -1.27
CA MET A 1 4.36 -6.95 -1.41
C MET A 1 4.45 -6.09 -2.67
N THR A 2 3.36 -5.88 -3.40
CA THR A 2 3.39 -5.14 -4.68
C THR A 2 2.25 -4.13 -4.77
N ILE A 3 2.55 -2.95 -5.33
CA ILE A 3 1.56 -1.92 -5.69
C ILE A 3 1.46 -1.86 -7.22
N ASP A 4 0.25 -2.02 -7.74
CA ASP A 4 -0.10 -1.86 -9.16
C ASP A 4 -0.30 -0.38 -9.46
N GLU A 5 0.66 0.20 -10.20
CA GLU A 5 0.69 1.61 -10.53
C GLU A 5 -0.39 2.04 -11.54
N ASP A 6 -0.95 1.11 -12.32
CA ASP A 6 -2.02 1.38 -13.27
C ASP A 6 -3.38 1.45 -12.57
N ARG A 7 -3.53 0.71 -11.47
CA ARG A 7 -4.77 0.67 -10.66
C ARG A 7 -4.83 1.69 -9.55
N ARG A 8 -3.70 2.16 -9.03
CA ARG A 8 -3.72 3.19 -7.98
C ARG A 8 -4.36 4.49 -8.50
N ARG A 9 -5.14 5.14 -7.64
CA ARG A 9 -5.84 6.41 -7.93
C ARG A 9 -5.60 7.49 -6.88
N GLY A 10 -4.63 7.28 -5.98
CA GLY A 10 -4.25 8.30 -4.99
C GLY A 10 -5.27 8.52 -3.86
N HIS A 11 -6.07 7.51 -3.52
CA HIS A 11 -7.09 7.64 -2.45
C HIS A 11 -6.51 7.88 -1.04
N GLY A 12 -5.22 7.62 -0.80
CA GLY A 12 -4.57 7.82 0.50
C GLY A 12 -5.02 6.87 1.63
N VAL A 13 -6.02 6.02 1.42
CA VAL A 13 -6.57 5.10 2.44
C VAL A 13 -5.51 4.17 3.00
N CYS A 14 -4.59 3.67 2.16
CA CYS A 14 -3.51 2.78 2.60
C CYS A 14 -2.56 3.46 3.60
N CYS A 15 -2.21 4.73 3.38
CA CYS A 15 -1.38 5.52 4.29
C CYS A 15 -2.09 5.83 5.62
N THR A 16 -3.42 5.94 5.61
CA THR A 16 -4.20 6.07 6.86
C THR A 16 -4.28 4.76 7.64
N VAL A 17 -4.42 3.63 6.94
CA VAL A 17 -4.61 2.31 7.56
C VAL A 17 -3.30 1.69 8.02
N SER A 18 -2.22 1.86 7.27
CA SER A 18 -0.89 1.37 7.60
C SER A 18 0.16 2.41 7.18
N PRO A 19 0.31 3.50 7.96
CA PRO A 19 1.31 4.53 7.71
C PRO A 19 2.75 4.00 7.82
N GLU A 20 2.98 2.90 8.55
CA GLU A 20 4.31 2.27 8.60
C GLU A 20 4.71 1.55 7.31
N ALA A 21 3.77 1.20 6.43
CA ALA A 21 4.04 0.42 5.22
C ALA A 21 3.85 1.22 3.91
N PHE A 22 3.08 2.31 3.95
CA PHE A 22 2.72 3.11 2.78
C PHE A 22 2.92 4.59 3.04
N ASP A 23 3.48 5.26 2.05
CA ASP A 23 3.55 6.71 1.99
C ASP A 23 2.95 7.23 0.67
N LEU A 24 2.71 8.54 0.58
CA LEU A 24 2.33 9.20 -0.66
C LEU A 24 3.55 9.91 -1.24
N ASN A 25 3.81 9.68 -2.53
CA ASN A 25 4.78 10.49 -3.25
C ASN A 25 4.22 11.90 -3.53
N ASP A 26 5.07 12.78 -4.07
CA ASP A 26 4.71 14.17 -4.40
C ASP A 26 3.55 14.29 -5.41
N ASP A 27 3.31 13.24 -6.20
CA ASP A 27 2.19 13.15 -7.15
C ASP A 27 0.88 12.68 -6.49
N GLY A 28 0.87 12.43 -5.18
CA GLY A 28 -0.29 11.98 -4.41
C GLY A 28 -0.61 10.49 -4.55
N TYR A 29 0.33 9.69 -5.03
CA TYR A 29 0.14 8.25 -5.20
C TYR A 29 0.84 7.44 -4.10
N ALA A 30 0.18 6.36 -3.71
CA ALA A 30 0.74 5.40 -2.77
C ALA A 30 2.03 4.78 -3.33
N VAL A 31 3.06 4.78 -2.49
CA VAL A 31 4.35 4.11 -2.66
C VAL A 31 4.65 3.29 -1.40
N THR A 32 5.53 2.30 -1.52
CA THR A 32 6.03 1.52 -0.38
C THR A 32 7.54 1.55 -0.38
N GLU A 33 8.13 1.82 0.78
CA GLU A 33 9.58 1.78 0.97
C GLU A 33 10.11 0.35 1.19
N GLN A 34 9.20 -0.63 1.31
CA GLN A 34 9.53 -2.03 1.58
C GLN A 34 8.84 -2.97 0.59
N PRO A 35 9.26 -2.99 -0.70
CA PRO A 35 8.71 -3.93 -1.68
C PRO A 35 8.94 -5.41 -1.29
N ASP A 36 10.08 -5.71 -0.67
CA ASP A 36 10.44 -7.03 -0.12
C ASP A 36 10.25 -7.10 1.41
N ALA A 37 9.21 -6.44 1.93
CA ALA A 37 8.99 -6.41 3.37
C ALA A 37 8.88 -7.84 3.94
N PRO A 38 9.62 -8.18 5.01
CA PRO A 38 9.49 -9.47 5.67
C PRO A 38 8.05 -9.69 6.14
N GLN A 39 7.67 -10.95 6.36
CA GLN A 39 6.31 -11.39 6.72
C GLN A 39 5.66 -10.59 7.87
N GLU A 40 6.46 -9.98 8.74
CA GLU A 40 6.02 -9.06 9.80
C GLU A 40 5.28 -7.82 9.25
N PHE A 41 5.69 -7.28 8.11
CA PHE A 41 5.06 -6.15 7.44
C PHE A 41 3.87 -6.57 6.56
N GLU A 42 3.77 -7.84 6.19
CA GLU A 42 2.55 -8.33 5.52
C GLU A 42 1.34 -8.23 6.45
N GLN A 43 1.54 -8.42 7.76
CA GLN A 43 0.44 -8.29 8.72
C GLN A 43 -0.09 -6.85 8.83
N THR A 44 0.79 -5.86 8.75
CA THR A 44 0.41 -4.44 8.79
C THR A 44 -0.11 -3.93 7.44
N ALA A 45 0.41 -4.46 6.33
CA ALA A 45 -0.03 -4.08 4.99
C ALA A 45 -1.33 -4.74 4.53
N ARG A 46 -1.68 -5.92 5.07
CA ARG A 46 -2.91 -6.66 4.67
C ARG A 46 -4.20 -5.84 4.85
N PRO A 47 -4.41 -5.16 5.99
CA PRO A 47 -5.55 -4.27 6.17
C PRO A 47 -5.61 -3.18 5.09
N ALA A 48 -4.48 -2.54 4.78
CA ALA A 48 -4.42 -1.53 3.73
C ALA A 48 -4.75 -2.09 2.34
N ALA A 49 -4.31 -3.33 2.05
CA ALA A 49 -4.63 -4.01 0.80
C ALA A 49 -6.14 -4.31 0.68
N VAL A 50 -6.80 -4.70 1.77
CA VAL A 50 -8.25 -4.95 1.82
C VAL A 50 -9.04 -3.63 1.72
N SER A 51 -8.54 -2.56 2.33
CA SER A 51 -9.18 -1.24 2.30
C SER A 51 -8.98 -0.49 0.98
N CYS A 52 -8.10 -0.95 0.09
CA CYS A 52 -7.87 -0.32 -1.20
C CYS A 52 -9.07 -0.57 -2.14
N PRO A 53 -9.85 0.46 -2.51
CA PRO A 53 -11.03 0.28 -3.37
C PRO A 53 -10.66 -0.23 -4.77
N GLU A 54 -9.49 0.17 -5.26
CA GLU A 54 -8.98 -0.21 -6.58
C GLU A 54 -8.28 -1.58 -6.58
N ARG A 55 -8.13 -2.20 -5.41
CA ARG A 55 -7.36 -3.46 -5.23
C ARG A 55 -5.97 -3.37 -5.86
N ALA A 56 -5.33 -2.21 -5.71
CA ALA A 56 -4.02 -1.92 -6.27
C ALA A 56 -2.86 -2.49 -5.44
N ILE A 57 -3.13 -3.09 -4.28
CA ILE A 57 -2.09 -3.59 -3.35
C ILE A 57 -2.24 -5.11 -3.22
N THR A 58 -1.13 -5.83 -3.36
CA THR A 58 -1.06 -7.30 -3.18
C THR A 58 0.00 -7.67 -2.14
N CYS A 59 -0.39 -8.43 -1.13
CA CYS A 59 0.50 -9.04 -0.12
C CYS A 59 0.59 -10.54 -0.41
N HIS A 60 1.77 -11.15 -0.24
CA HIS A 60 1.98 -12.59 -0.49
C HIS A 60 1.83 -13.42 0.79
#